data_AF-A0A9P7X357-F1
#
_entry.id   AF-A0A9P7X357-F1
#
_cell.length_a   1.000
_cell.length_b   1.000
_cell.length_c   1.000
_cell.angle_alpha   90.00
_cell.angle_beta   90.00
_cell.angle_gamma   90.00
#
_symmetry.space_group_name_H-M   'P 1'
#
loop_
_entity.id
_entity.type
_entity.pdbx_description
1 polymer ?
#
loop_
_entity_poly.entity_id
_entity_poly.type
_entity_poly.pdbx_seq_one_letter_code
_entity_poly.pdbx_strand_id
1 'polypeptide(L)'
;MSKVSFSVWKASRENVIGGTPECPEYMSEPAFARLLFANECFACGKPGNNAQCPIYWTIQMRCCPKCVFDSFVARTYVEEYIPEIENTVLVVELLPSAYMKRHRRRARRYYVPAIREMAAAIEDHENLILARVSGAEGAFKEFKNTQRTKMAAMEKDVRVFATWYIEHERLVHERNRELEKQREQSFTAKLLAEGYHPDDVAATYGPFNSTEPLTDEVWTAIRPRRERESLLGRRRVVAINILWGHPVSTYINRDIFSPSLEEVVHGFEPITLVVEREGDEEATEEDFEGVLEGVEEWIKEQRTERERGTMGFSGGINDSNVNE
;
A
#
# COMPACT_ATOMS: atom_id res chain seq x y z
N MET A 1 33.96 1.58 1.18
CA MET A 1 33.55 1.01 -0.13
C MET A 1 34.74 0.98 -1.07
N SER A 2 34.88 -0.06 -1.88
CA SER A 2 35.87 -0.08 -2.96
C SER A 2 35.34 0.66 -4.19
N LYS A 3 36.23 1.19 -5.04
CA LYS A 3 35.85 1.85 -6.31
C LYS A 3 35.00 0.95 -7.22
N VAL A 4 35.25 -0.35 -7.19
CA VAL A 4 34.50 -1.35 -7.96
C VAL A 4 33.05 -1.43 -7.46
N SER A 5 32.84 -1.55 -6.15
CA SER A 5 31.48 -1.61 -5.57
C SER A 5 30.67 -0.34 -5.85
N PHE A 6 31.32 0.82 -5.88
CA PHE A 6 30.65 2.09 -6.21
C PHE A 6 30.06 2.09 -7.62
N SER A 7 30.84 1.67 -8.62
CA SER A 7 30.39 1.63 -10.01
C SER A 7 29.17 0.72 -10.23
N VAL A 8 29.11 -0.41 -9.53
CA VAL A 8 27.99 -1.36 -9.61
C VAL A 8 26.71 -0.75 -9.04
N TRP A 9 26.79 -0.08 -7.88
CA TRP A 9 25.62 0.59 -7.29
C TRP A 9 25.11 1.71 -8.19
N LYS A 10 26.01 2.56 -8.70
CA LYS A 10 25.63 3.64 -9.60
C LYS A 10 24.95 3.10 -10.87
N ALA A 11 25.58 2.15 -11.56
CA ALA A 11 25.01 1.54 -12.77
C ALA A 11 23.66 0.86 -12.50
N SER A 12 23.51 0.18 -11.35
CA SER A 12 22.24 -0.46 -10.97
C SER A 12 21.12 0.57 -10.80
N ARG A 13 21.41 1.70 -10.16
CA ARG A 13 20.43 2.77 -9.95
C ARG A 13 20.07 3.50 -11.24
N GLU A 14 21.02 3.70 -12.15
CA GLU A 14 20.77 4.33 -13.46
C GLU A 14 19.80 3.52 -14.35
N ASN A 15 19.71 2.21 -14.15
CA ASN A 15 18.78 1.33 -14.89
C ASN A 15 17.33 1.36 -14.38
N VAL A 16 17.05 2.10 -13.31
CA VAL A 16 15.69 2.23 -12.77
C VAL A 16 14.83 3.07 -13.72
N ILE A 17 13.55 2.72 -13.85
CA ILE A 17 12.62 3.45 -14.72
C ILE A 17 12.53 4.93 -14.34
N GLY A 18 12.72 5.82 -15.31
CA GLY A 18 12.81 7.26 -15.07
C GLY A 18 14.15 7.74 -14.48
N GLY A 19 15.14 6.86 -14.39
CA GLY A 19 16.44 7.12 -13.75
C GLY A 19 16.35 7.22 -12.23
N THR A 20 17.44 7.63 -11.58
CA THR A 20 17.46 7.96 -10.15
C THR A 20 18.18 9.27 -9.90
N PRO A 21 17.88 9.99 -8.81
CA PRO A 21 18.68 11.13 -8.38
C PRO A 21 20.12 10.71 -8.09
N GLU A 22 21.07 11.63 -8.23
CA GLU A 22 22.44 11.38 -7.78
C GLU A 22 22.49 11.15 -6.26
N CYS A 23 23.41 10.28 -5.82
CA CYS A 23 23.60 10.04 -4.38
C CYS A 23 24.18 11.31 -3.76
N PRO A 24 23.59 11.83 -2.67
CA PRO A 24 24.10 13.04 -2.05
C PRO A 24 25.43 12.79 -1.34
N GLU A 25 26.29 13.81 -1.28
CA GLU A 25 27.66 13.70 -0.73
C GLU A 25 27.71 13.30 0.76
N TYR A 26 26.65 13.60 1.51
CA TYR A 26 26.54 13.27 2.94
C TYR A 26 26.03 11.84 3.20
N MET A 27 25.81 11.04 2.16
CA MET A 27 25.31 9.66 2.25
C MET A 27 26.16 8.72 1.38
N SER A 28 26.28 7.46 1.81
CA SER A 28 26.89 6.42 0.97
C SER A 28 25.89 5.84 -0.02
N GLU A 29 26.36 5.39 -1.19
CA GLU A 29 25.52 4.73 -2.21
C GLU A 29 24.64 3.60 -1.64
N PRO A 30 25.13 2.67 -0.77
CA PRO A 30 24.29 1.64 -0.19
C PRO A 30 23.21 2.19 0.75
N ALA A 31 23.52 3.22 1.53
CA ALA A 31 22.54 3.86 2.40
C ALA A 31 21.45 4.57 1.58
N PHE A 32 21.83 5.21 0.47
CA PHE A 32 20.91 5.85 -0.43
C PHE A 32 20.04 4.84 -1.17
N ALA A 33 20.63 3.77 -1.70
CA ALA A 33 19.88 2.67 -2.31
C ALA A 33 18.90 2.03 -1.31
N ARG A 34 19.32 1.83 -0.05
CA ARG A 34 18.42 1.34 1.01
C ARG A 34 17.27 2.31 1.27
N LEU A 35 17.53 3.63 1.27
CA LEU A 35 16.48 4.65 1.42
C LEU A 35 15.45 4.58 0.28
N LEU A 36 15.92 4.47 -0.96
CA LEU A 36 15.04 4.48 -2.13
C LEU A 36 14.26 3.17 -2.28
N PHE A 37 14.91 2.02 -2.13
CA PHE A 37 14.37 0.74 -2.59
C PHE A 37 14.05 -0.27 -1.49
N ALA A 38 14.57 -0.10 -0.27
CA ALA A 38 14.28 -1.05 0.79
C ALA A 38 12.84 -0.90 1.30
N ASN A 39 12.20 -2.03 1.56
CA ASN A 39 10.84 -2.09 2.11
C ASN A 39 10.92 -2.50 3.59
N GLU A 40 11.66 -1.74 4.39
CA GLU A 40 11.85 -2.02 5.81
C GLU A 40 11.97 -0.76 6.66
N CYS A 41 11.63 -0.88 7.94
CA CYS A 41 11.80 0.18 8.92
C CYS A 41 13.26 0.28 9.35
N PHE A 42 13.87 1.47 9.26
CA PHE A 42 15.27 1.68 9.64
C PHE A 42 15.48 1.59 11.16
N ALA A 43 14.43 1.77 11.96
CA ALA A 43 14.51 1.70 13.41
C ALA A 43 14.37 0.26 13.96
N CYS A 44 13.54 -0.60 13.36
CA CYS A 44 13.30 -1.97 13.87
C CYS A 44 13.65 -3.10 12.91
N GLY A 45 14.05 -2.79 11.67
CA GLY A 45 14.41 -3.77 10.64
C GLY A 45 13.24 -4.59 10.11
N LYS A 46 12.01 -4.37 10.59
CA LYS A 46 10.86 -5.16 10.12
C LYS A 46 10.54 -4.79 8.67
N PRO A 47 10.29 -5.79 7.80
CA PRO A 47 9.84 -5.54 6.45
C PRO A 47 8.42 -4.95 6.48
N GLY A 48 8.10 -4.14 5.47
CA GLY A 48 6.79 -3.56 5.26
C GLY A 48 6.73 -2.83 3.93
N ASN A 49 5.54 -2.72 3.35
CA ASN A 49 5.37 -1.97 2.10
C ASN A 49 5.54 -0.44 2.29
N ASN A 50 5.49 0.32 1.20
CA ASN A 50 5.62 1.78 1.22
C ASN A 50 4.59 2.48 2.14
N ALA A 51 3.40 1.91 2.31
CA ALA A 51 2.38 2.45 3.22
C ALA A 51 2.70 2.16 4.69
N GLN A 52 3.29 1.00 4.98
CA GLN A 52 3.68 0.58 6.33
C GLN A 52 5.00 1.19 6.79
N CYS A 53 5.90 1.51 5.86
CA CYS A 53 7.22 2.10 6.12
C CYS A 53 7.48 3.28 5.14
N PRO A 54 6.75 4.39 5.27
CA PRO A 54 6.95 5.56 4.42
C PRO A 54 8.34 6.17 4.61
N ILE A 55 8.83 6.85 3.56
CA ILE A 55 10.06 7.63 3.62
C ILE A 55 9.77 8.99 4.25
N TYR A 56 10.55 9.34 5.26
CA TYR A 56 10.62 10.67 5.85
C TYR A 56 11.83 11.41 5.27
N TRP A 57 11.65 12.04 4.10
CA TRP A 57 12.73 12.64 3.31
C TRP A 57 13.62 13.61 4.08
N THR A 58 13.06 14.41 4.99
CA THR A 58 13.82 15.44 5.74
C THR A 58 14.81 14.84 6.74
N ILE A 59 14.57 13.62 7.21
CA ILE A 59 15.49 12.86 8.09
C ILE A 59 16.13 11.68 7.36
N GLN A 60 15.73 11.44 6.10
CA GLN A 60 16.25 10.39 5.23
C GLN A 60 16.14 8.99 5.82
N MET A 61 14.97 8.68 6.38
CA MET A 61 14.68 7.38 6.98
C MET A 61 13.36 6.82 6.50
N ARG A 62 13.29 5.50 6.36
CA ARG A 62 12.02 4.76 6.33
C ARG A 62 11.64 4.35 7.75
N CYS A 63 10.41 4.61 8.16
CA CYS A 63 10.00 4.30 9.53
C CYS A 63 8.53 3.89 9.60
N CYS A 64 8.23 2.82 10.34
CA CYS A 64 6.86 2.38 10.52
C CYS A 64 6.11 3.25 11.55
N PRO A 65 4.77 3.34 11.50
CA PRO A 65 3.99 4.16 12.43
C PRO A 65 4.28 3.88 13.91
N LYS A 66 4.53 2.61 14.26
CA LYS A 66 4.91 2.22 15.63
C LYS A 66 6.25 2.83 16.04
N CYS A 67 7.30 2.69 15.23
CA CYS A 67 8.61 3.27 15.54
C CYS A 67 8.58 4.81 15.50
N VAL A 68 7.73 5.42 14.68
CA VAL A 68 7.48 6.86 14.74
C VAL A 68 6.88 7.27 16.09
N PHE A 69 5.98 6.45 16.65
CA PHE A 69 5.43 6.71 17.96
C PHE A 69 6.45 6.49 19.08
N ASP A 70 7.19 5.39 19.02
CA ASP A 70 8.08 4.92 20.10
C ASP A 70 9.43 5.65 20.11
N SER A 71 9.93 6.10 18.95
CA SER A 71 11.33 6.56 18.81
C SER A 71 11.45 8.00 18.35
N PHE A 72 10.36 8.77 18.33
CA PHE A 72 10.40 10.19 17.95
C PHE A 72 9.73 11.09 18.96
N VAL A 73 10.46 12.13 19.37
CA VAL A 73 10.01 13.15 20.32
C VAL A 73 9.78 14.48 19.60
N ALA A 74 8.72 15.20 19.98
CA ALA A 74 8.50 16.55 19.43
C ALA A 74 9.40 17.56 20.14
N ARG A 75 9.82 18.62 19.44
CA ARG A 75 10.76 19.64 19.98
C ARG A 75 10.44 20.09 21.40
N THR A 76 9.16 20.34 21.69
CA THR A 76 8.67 20.86 22.98
C THR A 76 8.77 19.87 24.14
N TYR A 77 9.01 18.58 23.87
CA TYR A 77 9.05 17.53 24.88
C TYR A 77 10.44 16.88 24.99
N VAL A 78 11.46 17.42 24.32
CA VAL A 78 12.81 16.80 24.32
C VAL A 78 13.40 16.77 25.72
N GLU A 79 13.34 17.87 26.45
CA GLU A 79 13.86 17.98 27.82
C GLU A 79 13.08 17.09 28.80
N GLU A 80 11.76 16.96 28.65
CA GLU A 80 10.93 16.08 29.49
C GLU A 80 11.21 14.60 29.21
N TYR A 81 11.37 14.23 27.93
CA TYR A 81 11.51 12.85 27.51
C TYR A 81 12.95 12.33 27.67
N ILE A 82 13.93 13.23 27.71
CA ILE A 82 15.36 12.90 27.78
C ILE A 82 16.05 13.88 28.74
N PRO A 83 15.72 13.84 30.05
CA PRO A 83 16.23 14.79 31.02
C PRO A 83 17.74 14.66 31.28
N GLU A 84 18.34 13.54 30.90
CA GLU A 84 19.78 13.30 31.05
C GLU A 84 20.67 14.07 30.05
N ILE A 85 20.09 14.66 29.00
CA ILE A 85 20.86 15.41 27.99
C ILE A 85 20.89 16.90 28.33
N GLU A 86 22.09 17.43 28.55
CA GLU A 86 22.31 18.87 28.66
C GLU A 86 22.27 19.56 27.29
N ASN A 87 21.97 20.86 27.28
CA ASN A 87 21.98 21.70 26.08
C ASN A 87 21.14 21.14 24.90
N THR A 88 19.95 20.62 25.20
CA THR A 88 19.03 20.05 24.21
C THR A 88 18.75 20.98 23.02
N VAL A 89 18.77 22.30 23.25
CA VAL A 89 18.61 23.34 22.22
C VAL A 89 19.68 23.22 21.13
N LEU A 90 20.95 23.11 21.50
CA LEU A 90 22.04 22.93 20.54
C LEU A 90 21.94 21.58 19.83
N VAL A 91 21.65 20.51 20.58
CA VAL A 91 21.50 19.15 20.02
C VAL A 91 20.46 19.12 18.91
N VAL A 92 19.28 19.68 19.14
CA VAL A 92 18.19 19.68 18.15
C VAL A 92 18.38 20.69 17.01
N GLU A 93 19.27 21.68 17.18
CA GLU A 93 19.66 22.60 16.10
C GLU A 93 20.57 21.93 15.08
N LEU A 94 21.39 20.97 15.51
CA LEU A 94 22.36 20.25 14.67
C LEU A 94 21.80 18.95 14.08
N LEU A 95 20.51 18.67 14.27
CA LEU A 95 19.85 17.45 13.78
C LEU A 95 18.73 17.75 12.79
N PRO A 96 18.56 16.89 11.76
CA PRO A 96 17.40 16.94 10.91
C PRO A 96 16.13 16.61 11.70
N SER A 97 15.01 17.17 11.26
CA SER A 97 13.69 16.91 11.85
C SER A 97 12.67 16.61 10.77
N ALA A 98 11.61 15.90 11.12
CA ALA A 98 10.50 15.65 10.22
C ALA A 98 9.20 16.22 10.77
N TYR A 99 8.41 16.82 9.86
CA TYR A 99 7.04 17.19 10.17
C TYR A 99 6.16 15.96 10.10
N MET A 100 5.81 15.42 11.26
CA MET A 100 4.98 14.22 11.36
C MET A 100 3.62 14.57 11.95
N LYS A 101 2.56 13.98 11.42
CA LYS A 101 1.22 14.05 12.02
C LYS A 101 1.15 13.06 13.18
N ARG A 102 0.84 13.55 14.38
CA ARG A 102 0.30 12.72 15.48
C ARG A 102 -1.03 13.35 15.91
N HIS A 103 -2.14 12.65 15.67
CA HIS A 103 -3.49 13.21 15.83
C HIS A 103 -3.69 14.52 15.05
N ARG A 104 -4.32 15.53 15.68
CA ARG A 104 -4.72 16.82 15.06
C ARG A 104 -3.59 17.85 14.95
N ARG A 105 -2.36 17.58 15.43
CA ARG A 105 -1.26 18.56 15.41
C ARG A 105 -0.04 18.04 14.64
N ARG A 106 0.46 18.86 13.72
CA ARG A 106 1.77 18.66 13.07
C ARG A 106 2.85 19.30 13.95
N ALA A 107 3.90 18.56 14.26
CA ALA A 107 5.05 19.08 15.00
C ALA A 107 6.34 18.58 14.36
N ARG A 108 7.42 19.38 14.50
CA ARG A 108 8.77 18.91 14.22
C ARG A 108 9.14 17.85 15.24
N ARG A 109 9.51 16.67 14.74
CA ARG A 109 9.94 15.55 15.54
C ARG A 109 11.36 15.15 15.20
N TYR A 110 12.05 14.66 16.22
CA TYR A 110 13.44 14.27 16.20
C TYR A 110 13.56 12.79 16.56
N TYR A 111 14.45 12.10 15.87
CA TYR A 111 14.72 10.69 16.13
C TYR A 111 15.54 10.56 17.41
N VAL A 112 14.98 9.90 18.42
CA VAL A 112 15.52 9.85 19.78
C VAL A 112 16.96 9.28 19.83
N PRO A 113 17.30 8.20 19.09
CA PRO A 113 18.69 7.74 19.00
C PRO A 113 19.65 8.78 18.41
N ALA A 114 19.24 9.52 17.38
CA ALA A 114 20.08 10.58 16.81
C ALA A 114 20.32 11.74 17.79
N ILE A 115 19.35 12.06 18.66
CA ILE A 115 19.54 13.04 19.75
C ILE A 115 20.66 12.57 20.68
N ARG A 116 20.64 11.30 21.10
CA ARG A 116 21.66 10.72 22.00
C ARG A 116 23.04 10.70 21.35
N GLU A 117 23.14 10.28 20.09
CA GLU A 117 24.40 10.27 19.34
C GLU A 117 24.98 11.68 19.20
N MET A 118 24.14 12.67 18.88
CA MET A 118 24.59 14.07 18.76
C MET A 118 24.98 14.68 20.11
N ALA A 119 24.25 14.37 21.17
CA ALA A 119 24.58 14.83 22.52
C ALA A 119 25.94 14.29 22.98
N ALA A 120 26.20 12.98 22.80
CA ALA A 120 27.50 12.39 23.10
C ALA A 120 28.64 13.04 22.30
N ALA A 121 28.42 13.31 21.00
CA ALA A 121 29.43 14.00 20.18
C ALA A 121 29.70 15.44 20.65
N ILE A 122 28.67 16.16 21.11
CA ILE A 122 28.84 17.50 21.69
C ILE A 122 29.61 17.41 23.01
N GLU A 123 29.25 16.49 23.88
CA GLU A 123 29.90 16.26 25.18
C GLU A 123 31.40 15.93 25.00
N ASP A 124 31.74 15.08 24.04
CA ASP A 124 33.14 14.78 23.70
C ASP A 124 33.93 16.04 23.33
N HIS A 125 33.34 16.92 22.52
CA HIS A 125 33.96 18.20 22.16
C HIS A 125 34.08 19.15 23.36
N GLU A 126 33.07 19.23 24.20
CA GLU A 126 33.07 20.05 25.41
C GLU A 126 34.13 19.58 26.40
N ASN A 127 34.27 18.26 26.58
CA ASN A 127 35.31 17.65 27.40
C ASN A 127 36.72 17.98 26.90
N LEU A 128 36.96 17.98 25.57
CA LEU A 128 38.25 18.40 25.01
C LEU A 128 38.56 19.89 25.26
N ILE A 129 37.54 20.74 25.24
CA ILE A 129 37.66 22.18 25.54
C ILE A 129 37.98 22.36 27.03
N LEU A 130 37.25 21.66 27.92
CA LEU A 130 37.50 21.69 29.36
C LEU A 130 38.91 21.19 29.71
N ALA A 131 39.38 20.15 29.02
CA ALA A 131 40.74 19.62 29.12
C ALA A 131 41.81 20.55 28.51
N ARG A 132 41.42 21.68 27.91
CA ARG A 132 42.28 22.68 27.26
C ARG A 132 43.17 22.08 26.17
N VAL A 133 42.64 21.11 25.43
CA VAL A 133 43.33 20.55 24.27
C VAL A 133 43.49 21.63 23.20
N SER A 134 44.72 21.80 22.70
CA SER A 134 45.01 22.81 21.68
C SER A 134 44.14 22.59 20.43
N GLY A 135 43.45 23.64 19.97
CA GLY A 135 42.58 23.60 18.80
C GLY A 135 41.18 23.03 19.03
N ALA A 136 40.83 22.57 20.24
CA ALA A 136 39.53 21.95 20.52
C ALA A 136 38.33 22.86 20.21
N GLU A 137 38.41 24.15 20.55
CA GLU A 137 37.37 25.12 20.22
C GLU A 137 37.17 25.28 18.71
N GLY A 138 38.27 25.28 17.95
CA GLY A 138 38.25 25.34 16.49
C GLY A 138 37.60 24.10 15.89
N ALA A 139 37.99 22.91 16.36
CA ALA A 139 37.41 21.64 15.94
C ALA A 139 35.89 21.57 16.24
N PHE A 140 35.46 22.03 17.42
CA PHE A 140 34.03 22.03 17.76
C PHE A 140 33.23 23.02 16.89
N LYS A 141 33.81 24.19 16.58
CA LYS A 141 33.20 25.13 15.64
C LYS A 141 33.05 24.53 14.24
N GLU A 142 34.07 23.82 13.76
CA GLU A 142 34.04 23.14 12.46
C GLU A 142 33.03 22.00 12.44
N PHE A 143 32.95 21.20 13.51
CA PHE A 143 31.92 20.17 13.67
C PHE A 143 30.51 20.75 13.53
N LYS A 144 30.19 21.81 14.26
CA LYS A 144 28.87 22.49 14.19
C LYS A 144 28.58 23.01 12.78
N ASN A 145 29.57 23.60 12.11
CA ASN A 145 29.41 24.10 10.75
C ASN A 145 29.20 22.95 9.75
N THR A 146 29.88 21.83 9.90
CA THR A 146 29.70 20.62 9.08
C THR A 146 28.28 20.08 9.24
N GLN A 147 27.75 19.98 10.47
CA GLN A 147 26.36 19.53 10.69
C GLN A 147 25.34 20.49 10.06
N ARG A 148 25.49 21.80 10.24
CA ARG A 148 24.60 22.80 9.61
C ARG A 148 24.64 22.74 8.08
N THR A 149 25.83 22.56 7.51
CA THR A 149 26.01 22.42 6.07
C THR A 149 25.34 21.15 5.56
N LYS A 150 25.49 20.03 6.28
CA LYS A 150 24.79 18.77 5.98
C LYS A 150 23.28 18.97 6.00
N MET A 151 22.73 19.60 7.03
CA MET A 151 21.28 19.85 7.12
C MET A 151 20.76 20.73 5.98
N ALA A 152 21.51 21.77 5.60
CA ALA A 152 21.15 22.62 4.47
C ALA A 152 21.16 21.85 3.13
N ALA A 153 22.15 20.97 2.94
CA ALA A 153 22.20 20.09 1.77
C ALA A 153 21.02 19.10 1.75
N MET A 154 20.72 18.46 2.90
CA MET A 154 19.56 17.58 3.03
C MET A 154 18.26 18.29 2.65
N GLU A 155 18.02 19.50 3.17
CA GLU A 155 16.80 20.26 2.87
C GLU A 155 16.65 20.59 1.38
N LYS A 156 17.76 20.89 0.68
CA LYS A 156 17.76 21.10 -0.77
C LYS A 156 17.33 19.84 -1.51
N ASP A 157 17.84 18.69 -1.09
CA ASP A 157 17.63 17.42 -1.78
C ASP A 157 16.25 16.81 -1.53
N VAL A 158 15.60 17.15 -0.39
CA VAL A 158 14.26 16.64 -0.01
C VAL A 158 13.27 16.77 -1.17
N ARG A 159 13.22 17.93 -1.83
CA ARG A 159 12.28 18.16 -2.92
C ARG A 159 12.60 17.30 -4.14
N VAL A 160 13.88 17.20 -4.49
CA VAL A 160 14.35 16.39 -5.62
C VAL A 160 13.97 14.93 -5.40
N PHE A 161 14.27 14.39 -4.23
CA PHE A 161 13.99 12.99 -3.92
C PHE A 161 12.50 12.70 -3.83
N ALA A 162 11.72 13.56 -3.18
CA ALA A 162 10.27 13.40 -3.07
C ALA A 162 9.57 13.47 -4.43
N THR A 163 9.95 14.41 -5.29
CA THR A 163 9.42 14.54 -6.64
C THR A 163 9.78 13.33 -7.50
N TRP A 164 11.04 12.91 -7.47
CA TRP A 164 11.47 11.71 -8.18
C TRP A 164 10.68 10.48 -7.73
N TYR A 165 10.47 10.30 -6.43
CA TYR A 165 9.79 9.13 -5.90
C TYR A 165 8.33 9.05 -6.37
N ILE A 166 7.62 10.17 -6.36
CA ILE A 166 6.23 10.24 -6.88
C ILE A 166 6.21 9.87 -8.37
N GLU A 167 7.14 10.41 -9.14
CA GLU A 167 7.22 10.14 -10.57
C GLU A 167 7.62 8.69 -10.88
N HIS A 168 8.58 8.14 -10.13
CA HIS A 168 8.97 6.74 -10.22
C HIS A 168 7.79 5.81 -9.95
N GLU A 169 7.04 6.02 -8.85
CA GLU A 169 5.86 5.21 -8.55
C GLU A 169 4.80 5.34 -9.66
N ARG A 170 4.61 6.54 -10.24
CA ARG A 170 3.72 6.76 -11.38
C ARG A 170 4.16 5.94 -12.60
N LEU A 171 5.44 6.00 -12.97
CA LEU A 171 6.00 5.28 -14.12
C LEU A 171 5.95 3.76 -13.93
N VAL A 172 6.25 3.27 -12.72
CA VAL A 172 6.12 1.85 -12.38
C VAL A 172 4.66 1.41 -12.51
N HIS A 173 3.73 2.20 -11.99
CA HIS A 173 2.29 1.91 -12.09
C HIS A 173 1.79 1.90 -13.54
N GLU A 174 2.20 2.87 -14.35
CA GLU A 174 1.85 2.94 -15.78
C GLU A 174 2.41 1.76 -16.56
N ARG A 175 3.70 1.43 -16.35
CA ARG A 175 4.31 0.24 -16.95
C ARG A 175 3.57 -1.03 -16.55
N ASN A 176 3.26 -1.19 -15.27
CA ASN A 176 2.58 -2.39 -14.77
C ASN A 176 1.18 -2.51 -15.40
N ARG A 177 0.42 -1.41 -15.50
CA ARG A 177 -0.87 -1.39 -16.20
C ARG A 177 -0.77 -1.79 -17.67
N GLU A 178 0.27 -1.31 -18.36
CA GLU A 178 0.49 -1.67 -19.75
C GLU A 178 0.81 -3.16 -19.90
N LEU A 179 1.63 -3.72 -19.01
CA LEU A 179 1.92 -5.16 -18.99
C LEU A 179 0.66 -6.00 -18.68
N GLU A 180 -0.15 -5.58 -17.71
CA GLU A 180 -1.43 -6.21 -17.39
C GLU A 180 -2.37 -6.22 -18.60
N LYS A 181 -2.47 -5.10 -19.32
CA LYS A 181 -3.27 -4.98 -20.55
C LYS A 181 -2.73 -5.84 -21.70
N GLN A 182 -1.41 -5.91 -21.89
CA GLN A 182 -0.81 -6.78 -22.89
C GLN A 182 -1.06 -8.26 -22.58
N ARG A 183 -1.02 -8.62 -21.29
CA ARG A 183 -1.33 -9.96 -20.81
C ARG A 183 -2.79 -10.30 -21.07
N GLU A 184 -3.72 -9.40 -20.77
CA GLU A 184 -5.15 -9.52 -21.09
C GLU A 184 -5.36 -9.78 -22.59
N GLN A 185 -4.78 -8.95 -23.46
CA GLN A 185 -4.90 -9.11 -24.92
C GLN A 185 -4.36 -10.46 -25.41
N SER A 186 -3.20 -10.89 -24.89
CA SER A 186 -2.60 -12.18 -25.23
C SER A 186 -3.49 -13.35 -24.79
N PHE A 187 -4.10 -13.21 -23.62
CA PHE A 187 -5.02 -14.20 -23.05
C PHE A 187 -6.30 -14.31 -23.89
N THR A 188 -6.94 -13.17 -24.19
CA THR A 188 -8.10 -13.09 -25.07
C THR A 188 -7.82 -13.70 -26.44
N ALA A 189 -6.70 -13.35 -27.07
CA ALA A 189 -6.32 -13.89 -28.36
C ALA A 189 -6.14 -15.42 -28.32
N LYS A 190 -5.57 -15.95 -27.23
CA LYS A 190 -5.35 -17.39 -27.07
C LYS A 190 -6.66 -18.16 -26.88
N LEU A 191 -7.60 -17.64 -26.08
CA LEU A 191 -8.94 -18.20 -25.98
C LEU A 191 -9.65 -18.23 -27.34
N LEU A 192 -9.68 -17.10 -28.07
CA LEU A 192 -10.32 -17.08 -29.39
C LEU A 192 -9.69 -18.09 -30.36
N ALA A 193 -8.36 -18.26 -30.32
CA ALA A 193 -7.65 -19.22 -31.17
C ALA A 193 -7.97 -20.69 -30.83
N GLU A 194 -8.28 -20.99 -29.57
CA GLU A 194 -8.71 -22.33 -29.13
C GLU A 194 -10.21 -22.61 -29.38
N GLY A 195 -10.96 -21.61 -29.89
CA GLY A 195 -12.33 -21.78 -30.36
C GLY A 195 -13.43 -21.32 -29.39
N TYR A 196 -13.09 -20.59 -28.33
CA TYR A 196 -14.09 -20.05 -27.38
C TYR A 196 -14.90 -18.93 -28.04
N HIS A 197 -16.18 -18.81 -27.68
CA HIS A 197 -17.06 -17.77 -28.22
C HIS A 197 -16.65 -16.38 -27.69
N PRO A 198 -16.73 -15.30 -28.48
CA PRO A 198 -16.38 -13.94 -28.02
C PRO A 198 -17.11 -13.50 -26.75
N ASP A 199 -18.37 -13.89 -26.59
CA ASP A 199 -19.17 -13.54 -25.40
C ASP A 199 -18.62 -14.23 -24.13
N ASP A 200 -18.06 -15.43 -24.25
CA ASP A 200 -17.42 -16.14 -23.13
C ASP A 200 -16.12 -15.47 -22.69
N VAL A 201 -15.36 -15.00 -23.69
CA VAL A 201 -14.12 -14.27 -23.45
C VAL A 201 -14.41 -12.91 -22.82
N ALA A 202 -15.47 -12.23 -23.27
CA ALA A 202 -15.94 -10.97 -22.71
C ALA A 202 -16.52 -11.11 -21.29
N ALA A 203 -17.18 -12.23 -20.99
CA ALA A 203 -17.74 -12.53 -19.66
C ALA A 203 -16.69 -13.01 -18.64
N THR A 204 -15.45 -13.30 -19.08
CA THR A 204 -14.36 -13.66 -18.19
C THR A 204 -13.88 -12.43 -17.41
N TYR A 205 -14.56 -12.10 -16.32
CA TYR A 205 -14.12 -11.08 -15.37
C TYR A 205 -13.05 -11.65 -14.45
N GLY A 206 -11.91 -10.99 -14.36
CA GLY A 206 -10.95 -11.30 -13.32
C GLY A 206 -9.59 -10.72 -13.63
N PRO A 207 -8.88 -10.21 -12.62
CA PRO A 207 -7.82 -9.29 -12.90
C PRO A 207 -6.60 -10.09 -13.34
N PHE A 208 -6.10 -9.74 -14.52
CA PHE A 208 -4.80 -10.14 -15.03
C PHE A 208 -3.68 -9.48 -14.21
N ASN A 209 -3.79 -9.49 -12.87
CA ASN A 209 -2.94 -8.85 -11.85
C ASN A 209 -1.54 -9.50 -11.79
N SER A 210 -0.99 -9.85 -12.94
CA SER A 210 0.38 -10.25 -13.11
C SER A 210 0.96 -9.45 -14.26
N THR A 211 2.11 -8.87 -14.00
CA THR A 211 2.94 -8.20 -15.00
C THR A 211 3.83 -9.17 -15.77
N GLU A 212 3.78 -10.47 -15.44
CA GLU A 212 4.54 -11.49 -16.15
C GLU A 212 3.91 -11.76 -17.53
N PRO A 213 4.70 -12.09 -18.56
CA PRO A 213 4.16 -12.52 -19.84
C PRO A 213 3.34 -13.83 -19.73
N LEU A 214 2.36 -14.00 -20.62
CA LEU A 214 1.63 -15.26 -20.75
C LEU A 214 2.46 -16.26 -21.58
N THR A 215 3.21 -17.12 -20.91
CA THR A 215 3.93 -18.23 -21.57
C THR A 215 3.04 -19.45 -21.78
N ASP A 216 3.46 -20.40 -22.60
CA ASP A 216 2.72 -21.65 -22.82
C ASP A 216 2.61 -22.52 -21.57
N GLU A 217 3.64 -22.53 -20.74
CA GLU A 217 3.64 -23.23 -19.46
C GLU A 217 2.64 -22.61 -18.49
N VAL A 218 2.66 -21.28 -18.36
CA VAL A 218 1.72 -20.54 -17.51
C VAL A 218 0.29 -20.73 -18.02
N TRP A 219 0.08 -20.69 -19.34
CA TRP A 219 -1.21 -20.95 -19.96
C TRP A 219 -1.75 -22.33 -19.58
N THR A 220 -0.94 -23.37 -19.75
CA THR A 220 -1.32 -24.76 -19.44
C THR A 220 -1.73 -24.92 -17.98
N ALA A 221 -1.03 -24.23 -17.06
CA ALA A 221 -1.34 -24.26 -15.64
C ALA A 221 -2.65 -23.53 -15.28
N ILE A 222 -2.94 -22.38 -15.91
CA ILE A 222 -4.12 -21.57 -15.56
C ILE A 222 -5.39 -21.96 -16.32
N ARG A 223 -5.25 -22.60 -17.49
CA ARG A 223 -6.36 -22.92 -18.40
C ARG A 223 -7.52 -23.68 -17.74
N PRO A 224 -7.31 -24.81 -17.02
CA PRO A 224 -8.43 -25.56 -16.44
C PRO A 224 -9.26 -24.75 -15.44
N ARG A 225 -8.59 -23.91 -14.64
CA ARG A 225 -9.27 -23.03 -13.68
C ARG A 225 -10.16 -22.01 -14.40
N ARG A 226 -9.67 -21.49 -15.53
CA ARG A 226 -10.37 -20.46 -16.32
C ARG A 226 -11.51 -21.03 -17.15
N GLU A 227 -11.35 -22.23 -17.71
CA GLU A 227 -12.44 -22.97 -18.37
C GLU A 227 -13.61 -23.17 -17.41
N ARG A 228 -13.32 -23.59 -16.17
CA ARG A 228 -14.32 -23.70 -15.11
C ARG A 228 -14.98 -22.37 -14.78
N GLU A 229 -14.19 -21.30 -14.57
CA GLU A 229 -14.74 -19.97 -14.28
C GLU A 229 -15.64 -19.45 -15.42
N SER A 230 -15.25 -19.67 -16.67
CA SER A 230 -16.03 -19.31 -17.87
C SER A 230 -17.35 -20.08 -17.94
N LEU A 231 -17.33 -21.40 -17.69
CA LEU A 231 -18.53 -22.23 -17.64
C LEU A 231 -19.50 -21.77 -16.54
N LEU A 232 -18.99 -21.51 -15.33
CA LEU A 232 -19.80 -20.96 -14.24
C LEU A 232 -20.39 -19.60 -14.64
N GLY A 233 -19.61 -18.75 -15.32
CA GLY A 233 -20.08 -17.48 -15.88
C GLY A 233 -21.26 -17.66 -16.84
N ARG A 234 -21.17 -18.57 -17.81
CA ARG A 234 -22.28 -18.89 -18.73
C ARG A 234 -23.53 -19.34 -17.99
N ARG A 235 -23.39 -20.28 -17.05
CA ARG A 235 -24.53 -20.77 -16.26
C ARG A 235 -25.19 -19.65 -15.45
N ARG A 236 -24.40 -18.70 -14.92
CA ARG A 236 -24.92 -17.50 -14.24
C ARG A 236 -25.68 -16.58 -15.18
N VAL A 237 -25.20 -16.38 -16.41
CA VAL A 237 -25.91 -15.55 -17.41
C VAL A 237 -27.29 -16.13 -17.70
N VAL A 238 -27.40 -17.45 -17.84
CA VAL A 238 -28.70 -18.13 -18.01
C VAL A 238 -29.60 -17.89 -16.80
N ALA A 239 -29.09 -18.10 -15.57
CA ALA A 239 -29.83 -17.83 -14.34
C ALA A 239 -30.31 -16.37 -14.26
N ILE A 240 -29.46 -15.40 -14.61
CA ILE A 240 -29.78 -13.97 -14.64
C ILE A 240 -30.90 -13.72 -15.65
N ASN A 241 -30.79 -14.21 -16.88
CA ASN A 241 -31.81 -13.99 -17.92
C ASN A 241 -33.18 -14.54 -17.50
N ILE A 242 -33.21 -15.70 -16.85
CA ILE A 242 -34.44 -16.31 -16.34
C ILE A 242 -35.02 -15.46 -15.19
N LEU A 243 -34.17 -15.03 -14.24
CA LEU A 243 -34.59 -14.14 -13.15
C LEU A 243 -35.17 -12.81 -13.68
N TRP A 244 -34.56 -12.23 -14.72
CA TRP A 244 -35.06 -11.02 -15.38
C TRP A 244 -36.45 -11.22 -16.00
N GLY A 245 -36.70 -12.38 -16.61
CA GLY A 245 -38.01 -12.72 -17.20
C GLY A 245 -39.07 -13.09 -16.17
N HIS A 246 -38.69 -13.38 -14.92
CA HIS A 246 -39.59 -13.83 -13.87
C HIS A 246 -40.27 -12.65 -13.14
N PRO A 247 -41.52 -12.79 -12.64
CA PRO A 247 -42.21 -11.73 -11.88
C PRO A 247 -41.42 -11.20 -10.67
N VAL A 248 -40.56 -12.03 -10.08
CA VAL A 248 -39.74 -11.66 -8.93
C VAL A 248 -38.66 -10.63 -9.24
N SER A 249 -38.31 -10.42 -10.51
CA SER A 249 -37.39 -9.36 -10.94
C SER A 249 -37.81 -7.99 -10.41
N THR A 250 -39.12 -7.75 -10.26
CA THR A 250 -39.69 -6.51 -9.72
C THR A 250 -39.32 -6.24 -8.25
N TYR A 251 -38.89 -7.27 -7.51
CA TYR A 251 -38.43 -7.16 -6.13
C TYR A 251 -36.90 -7.08 -6.00
N ILE A 252 -36.16 -7.42 -7.05
CA ILE A 252 -34.69 -7.40 -7.09
C ILE A 252 -34.22 -5.98 -7.43
N ASN A 253 -33.16 -5.49 -6.77
CA ASN A 253 -32.66 -4.11 -6.94
C ASN A 253 -33.72 -3.01 -6.75
N ARG A 254 -34.84 -3.31 -6.08
CA ARG A 254 -35.97 -2.38 -5.94
C ARG A 254 -35.63 -1.20 -5.02
N ASP A 255 -34.89 -1.48 -3.96
CA ASP A 255 -34.41 -0.51 -2.97
C ASP A 255 -33.07 -0.97 -2.38
N ILE A 256 -32.47 -0.15 -1.53
CA ILE A 256 -31.17 -0.44 -0.89
C ILE A 256 -31.18 -1.69 0.01
N PHE A 257 -32.36 -2.18 0.41
CA PHE A 257 -32.52 -3.37 1.24
C PHE A 257 -32.80 -4.62 0.41
N SER A 258 -33.16 -4.44 -0.86
CA SER A 258 -33.42 -5.54 -1.78
C SER A 258 -32.09 -6.13 -2.27
N PRO A 259 -31.98 -7.45 -2.43
CA PRO A 259 -30.79 -8.05 -3.00
C PRO A 259 -30.63 -7.67 -4.47
N SER A 260 -29.39 -7.65 -4.94
CA SER A 260 -29.07 -7.56 -6.36
C SER A 260 -29.25 -8.91 -7.06
N LEU A 261 -29.28 -8.90 -8.40
CA LEU A 261 -29.34 -10.13 -9.19
C LEU A 261 -28.18 -11.07 -8.90
N GLU A 262 -26.97 -10.50 -8.74
CA GLU A 262 -25.78 -11.27 -8.41
C GLU A 262 -25.91 -11.88 -7.02
N GLU A 263 -26.44 -11.13 -6.04
CA GLU A 263 -26.70 -11.65 -4.70
C GLU A 263 -27.74 -12.77 -4.69
N VAL A 264 -28.78 -12.71 -5.53
CA VAL A 264 -29.76 -13.79 -5.68
C VAL A 264 -29.11 -15.03 -6.30
N VAL A 265 -28.34 -14.86 -7.38
CA VAL A 265 -27.68 -15.98 -8.09
C VAL A 265 -26.64 -16.69 -7.22
N HIS A 266 -25.99 -15.97 -6.30
CA HIS A 266 -25.01 -16.55 -5.39
C HIS A 266 -25.60 -17.02 -4.04
N GLY A 267 -26.67 -16.36 -3.59
CA GLY A 267 -27.22 -16.55 -2.25
C GLY A 267 -28.41 -17.50 -2.18
N PHE A 268 -29.11 -17.73 -3.28
CA PHE A 268 -30.25 -18.63 -3.31
C PHE A 268 -29.82 -20.04 -3.75
N GLU A 269 -29.74 -20.95 -2.77
CA GLU A 269 -29.16 -22.29 -2.91
C GLU A 269 -29.66 -23.08 -4.15
N PRO A 270 -30.96 -23.11 -4.49
CA PRO A 270 -31.41 -23.82 -5.68
C PRO A 270 -30.74 -23.33 -6.98
N ILE A 271 -30.54 -22.02 -7.15
CA ILE A 271 -29.84 -21.46 -8.31
C ILE A 271 -28.35 -21.80 -8.23
N THR A 272 -27.74 -21.65 -7.06
CA THR A 272 -26.31 -21.95 -6.85
C THR A 272 -25.98 -23.40 -7.19
N LEU A 273 -26.83 -24.37 -6.80
CA LEU A 273 -26.63 -25.78 -7.09
C LEU A 273 -26.60 -26.08 -8.60
N VAL A 274 -27.47 -25.42 -9.38
CA VAL A 274 -27.48 -25.58 -10.85
C VAL A 274 -26.26 -24.92 -11.47
N VAL A 275 -25.90 -23.72 -11.01
CA VAL A 275 -24.73 -22.98 -11.51
C VAL A 275 -23.44 -23.73 -11.22
N GLU A 276 -23.26 -24.22 -9.98
CA GLU A 276 -22.01 -24.81 -9.50
C GLU A 276 -21.93 -26.34 -9.68
N ARG A 277 -22.91 -26.95 -10.36
CA ARG A 277 -22.92 -28.40 -10.62
C ARG A 277 -21.60 -28.90 -11.23
N GLU A 278 -21.17 -30.09 -10.84
CA GLU A 278 -19.97 -30.70 -11.41
C GLU A 278 -20.17 -31.06 -12.90
N GLY A 279 -19.07 -31.05 -13.66
CA GLY A 279 -19.06 -31.37 -15.09
C GLY A 279 -19.02 -30.13 -15.99
N ASP A 280 -18.75 -30.39 -17.27
CA ASP A 280 -18.47 -29.36 -18.28
C ASP A 280 -19.72 -28.91 -19.08
N GLU A 281 -20.90 -29.39 -18.70
CA GLU A 281 -22.15 -29.14 -19.40
C GLU A 281 -22.67 -27.72 -19.15
N GLU A 282 -23.12 -27.04 -20.21
CA GLU A 282 -23.79 -25.75 -20.06
C GLU A 282 -25.14 -25.91 -19.34
N ALA A 283 -25.61 -24.86 -18.69
CA ALA A 283 -26.97 -24.83 -18.15
C ALA A 283 -27.91 -24.25 -19.21
N THR A 284 -29.10 -24.83 -19.30
CA THR A 284 -30.19 -24.44 -20.19
C THR A 284 -31.34 -23.88 -19.37
N GLU A 285 -32.34 -23.30 -20.02
CA GLU A 285 -33.55 -22.85 -19.30
C GLU A 285 -34.28 -24.00 -18.59
N GLU A 286 -34.24 -25.21 -19.15
CA GLU A 286 -34.84 -26.41 -18.56
C GLU A 286 -34.18 -26.79 -17.22
N ASP A 287 -32.87 -26.57 -17.10
CA ASP A 287 -32.13 -26.83 -15.86
C ASP A 287 -32.59 -25.94 -14.69
N PHE A 288 -33.27 -24.83 -14.97
CA PHE A 288 -33.82 -23.91 -13.97
C PHE A 288 -35.35 -24.06 -13.79
N GLU A 289 -35.98 -25.07 -14.41
CA GLU A 289 -37.41 -25.32 -14.23
C GLU A 289 -37.71 -25.70 -12.78
N GLY A 290 -38.64 -24.99 -12.15
CA GLY A 290 -38.98 -25.15 -10.73
C GLY A 290 -37.92 -24.63 -9.75
N VAL A 291 -36.73 -24.24 -10.21
CA VAL A 291 -35.63 -23.76 -9.36
C VAL A 291 -35.97 -22.44 -8.69
N LEU A 292 -36.85 -21.61 -9.29
CA LEU A 292 -37.30 -20.35 -8.72
C LEU A 292 -38.39 -20.49 -7.64
N GLU A 293 -38.82 -21.71 -7.31
CA GLU A 293 -39.78 -21.93 -6.24
C GLU A 293 -39.23 -21.42 -4.89
N GLY A 294 -39.98 -20.52 -4.24
CA GLY A 294 -39.56 -19.92 -2.98
C GLY A 294 -38.56 -18.75 -3.09
N VAL A 295 -38.11 -18.39 -4.30
CA VAL A 295 -37.15 -17.26 -4.47
C VAL A 295 -37.74 -15.94 -3.98
N GLU A 296 -39.06 -15.74 -4.12
CA GLU A 296 -39.74 -14.53 -3.62
C GLU A 296 -39.69 -14.44 -2.09
N GLU A 297 -39.92 -15.56 -1.39
CA GLU A 297 -39.85 -15.59 0.07
C GLU A 297 -38.42 -15.41 0.56
N TRP A 298 -37.44 -15.99 -0.13
CA TRP A 298 -36.02 -15.75 0.15
C TRP A 298 -35.65 -14.27 -0.01
N ILE A 299 -36.10 -13.60 -1.08
CA ILE A 299 -35.87 -12.15 -1.28
C ILE A 299 -36.49 -11.33 -0.12
N LYS A 300 -37.72 -11.67 0.30
CA LYS A 300 -38.40 -10.99 1.43
C LYS A 300 -37.65 -11.19 2.75
N GLU A 301 -37.12 -12.39 3.00
CA GLU A 301 -36.32 -12.70 4.18
C GLU A 301 -35.03 -11.89 4.20
N GLN A 302 -34.26 -11.88 3.11
CA GLN A 302 -33.03 -11.10 2.97
C GLN A 302 -33.26 -9.60 3.19
N ARG A 303 -34.35 -9.07 2.63
CA ARG A 303 -34.76 -7.67 2.84
C ARG A 303 -35.06 -7.39 4.31
N THR A 304 -35.81 -8.26 4.97
CA THR A 304 -36.16 -8.12 6.40
C THR A 304 -34.91 -8.16 7.29
N GLU A 305 -33.95 -9.02 6.97
CA GLU A 305 -32.68 -9.12 7.70
C GLU A 305 -31.84 -7.83 7.57
N ARG A 306 -31.73 -7.28 6.35
CA ARG A 306 -31.03 -6.00 6.08
C ARG A 306 -31.69 -4.80 6.76
N GLU A 307 -33.02 -4.75 6.77
CA GLU A 307 -33.79 -3.72 7.48
C GLU A 307 -33.50 -3.77 9.00
N ARG A 308 -33.50 -4.98 9.60
CA ARG A 308 -33.17 -5.16 11.03
C ARG A 308 -31.72 -4.78 11.35
N GLY A 309 -30.77 -5.17 10.49
CA GLY A 309 -29.36 -4.83 10.66
C GLY A 309 -29.10 -3.33 10.62
N THR A 310 -29.86 -2.59 9.80
CA THR A 310 -29.73 -1.13 9.68
C THR A 310 -30.36 -0.40 10.87
N MET A 311 -31.51 -0.87 11.38
CA MET A 311 -32.13 -0.30 12.60
C MET A 311 -31.30 -0.56 13.87
N GLY A 312 -30.56 -1.67 13.93
CA GLY A 312 -29.61 -1.96 15.01
C GLY A 312 -28.41 -1.02 15.05
N PHE A 313 -28.03 -0.40 13.91
CA PHE A 313 -26.91 0.53 13.83
C PHE A 313 -27.27 1.96 14.28
N SER A 314 -28.54 2.35 14.14
CA SER A 314 -29.05 3.64 14.63
C SER A 314 -29.30 3.70 16.15
N GLY A 315 -29.29 2.55 16.85
CA GLY A 315 -29.46 2.49 18.31
C GLY A 315 -28.17 2.62 19.13
N GLY A 316 -27.00 2.77 18.48
CA GLY A 316 -25.69 2.76 19.13
C GLY A 316 -25.04 4.12 19.38
N ILE A 317 -25.63 5.22 18.91
CA ILE A 317 -25.16 6.57 19.24
C ILE A 317 -25.98 7.05 20.44
N ASN A 318 -25.67 6.49 21.61
CA ASN A 318 -26.14 7.08 22.85
C ASN A 318 -25.26 8.29 23.16
N ASP A 319 -25.88 9.46 23.10
CA ASP A 319 -25.45 10.70 23.71
C ASP A 319 -25.05 10.45 25.17
N SER A 320 -23.76 10.36 25.44
CA SER A 320 -23.19 10.33 26.78
C SER A 320 -21.78 10.89 26.73
N ASN A 321 -21.68 12.21 26.62
CA ASN A 321 -20.76 13.05 27.41
C ASN A 321 -20.74 14.47 26.83
N VAL A 322 -21.82 15.19 27.13
CA VAL A 322 -21.77 16.63 27.40
C VAL A 322 -21.74 16.75 28.93
N ASN A 323 -20.81 17.56 29.44
CA ASN A 323 -20.43 17.82 30.85
C ASN A 323 -19.28 16.97 31.38
N GLU A 324 -18.04 17.43 31.17
CA GLU A 324 -17.24 18.18 32.17
C GLU A 324 -16.00 18.83 31.52
#